data_AF-A0A5T1YY44-F1
#
_entry.id   AF-A0A5T1YY44-F1
#
_cell.length_a   1.000
_cell.length_b   1.000
_cell.length_c   1.000
_cell.angle_alpha   90.00
_cell.angle_beta   90.00
_cell.angle_gamma   90.00
#
_symmetry.space_group_name_H-M   'P 1'
#
loop_
_entity.id
_entity.type
_entity.pdbx_description
1 polymer ?
#
loop_
_entity_poly.entity_id
_entity_poly.type
_entity_poly.pdbx_seq_one_letter_code
_entity_poly.pdbx_strand_id
1 'polypeptide(L)'
;MNIVIPMAGLGSRFAKAGFDKPKPFMDVLGKPMVVRVLENLRYKDARYILIARKEHLIKEKKLVDEIKNNFNVEFIAIDKLTQGTACTVLYARKYINNDTPLMIANSDQIVDVNITDFINDGFKRGLDGSILTFIDKEKNSKWSFVRLKGDLVVEVKEKEAISEFATVGIYLFNKGKIFVESAIDMIIENDRVNNEFYTCPVYNYAIKNGAKIGVYNIEDKQMHGIGTPEDLEKYKKYKEIDELSLITRDQCPITYSKNIEIINSRQFPLFCGCIEQDQKKDIICEEQFAVCRDSGVLFLNKLIPLDILYKNGHYAGNIGKIWDEHHKEFAKFIFQIRPKNILEIGGGHGKLSQFFLEMDNVNWTIVEPNIENKFENVNYIDGFFSKDICNNKQYDTIIHSHVLEHVYDPNEFFSEISSFLNND
;
A
#
# COMPACT_ATOMS: atom_id res chain seq x y z
N MET A 1 -23.09 8.71 16.38
CA MET A 1 -22.08 9.79 16.21
C MET A 1 -22.27 10.46 14.86
N ASN A 2 -21.95 11.75 14.74
CA ASN A 2 -21.91 12.46 13.46
C ASN A 2 -20.47 12.49 12.93
N ILE A 3 -20.28 12.22 11.64
CA ILE A 3 -18.99 12.36 10.94
C ILE A 3 -19.18 13.37 9.82
N VAL A 4 -18.51 14.52 9.88
CA VAL A 4 -18.64 15.61 8.90
C VAL A 4 -17.41 15.65 8.01
N ILE A 5 -17.63 15.64 6.69
CA ILE A 5 -16.57 15.73 5.69
C ILE A 5 -16.82 17.00 4.85
N PRO A 6 -16.12 18.13 5.14
CA PRO A 6 -16.17 19.32 4.31
C PRO A 6 -15.37 19.08 3.01
N MET A 7 -16.05 19.17 1.87
CA MET A 7 -15.46 18.89 0.56
C MET A 7 -15.82 19.95 -0.50
N ALA A 8 -16.06 21.18 -0.04
CA ALA A 8 -16.47 22.30 -0.88
C ALA A 8 -15.31 23.19 -1.39
N GLY A 9 -14.06 22.82 -1.09
CA GLY A 9 -12.88 23.54 -1.57
C GLY A 9 -12.68 23.43 -3.09
N LEU A 10 -11.88 24.35 -3.65
CA LEU A 10 -11.66 24.47 -5.10
C LEU A 10 -10.86 23.32 -5.72
N GLY A 11 -10.08 22.57 -4.93
CA GLY A 11 -9.21 21.51 -5.47
C GLY A 11 -8.20 22.01 -6.50
N SER A 12 -7.76 23.26 -6.38
CA SER A 12 -7.03 24.00 -7.43
C SER A 12 -5.73 23.33 -7.90
N ARG A 13 -5.07 22.53 -7.04
CA ARG A 13 -3.87 21.76 -7.42
C ARG A 13 -4.17 20.71 -8.51
N PHE A 14 -5.29 20.00 -8.39
CA PHE A 14 -5.74 19.05 -9.41
C PHE A 14 -6.24 19.75 -10.66
N ALA A 15 -7.00 20.84 -10.53
CA ALA A 15 -7.44 21.61 -11.70
C ALA A 15 -6.26 22.14 -12.53
N LYS A 16 -5.20 22.65 -11.87
CA LYS A 16 -3.96 23.08 -12.54
C LYS A 16 -3.20 21.94 -13.22
N ALA A 17 -3.33 20.72 -12.70
CA ALA A 17 -2.75 19.51 -13.31
C ALA A 17 -3.62 18.91 -14.42
N GLY A 18 -4.70 19.58 -14.84
CA GLY A 18 -5.54 19.17 -15.97
C GLY A 18 -6.68 18.21 -15.62
N PHE A 19 -7.02 18.05 -14.34
CA PHE A 19 -8.15 17.22 -13.93
C PHE A 19 -9.48 17.99 -14.02
N ASP A 20 -10.43 17.47 -14.81
CA ASP A 20 -11.76 18.08 -15.04
C ASP A 20 -12.80 17.74 -13.97
N LYS A 21 -12.57 16.67 -13.21
CA LYS A 21 -13.50 16.15 -12.22
C LYS A 21 -13.23 16.80 -10.85
N PRO A 22 -14.28 17.23 -10.11
CA PRO A 22 -14.06 17.81 -8.79
C PRO A 22 -13.32 16.83 -7.87
N LYS A 23 -12.32 17.31 -7.13
CA LYS A 23 -11.39 16.50 -6.30
C LYS A 23 -12.08 15.34 -5.55
N PRO A 24 -13.17 15.57 -4.78
CA PRO A 24 -13.77 14.50 -3.96
C PRO A 24 -14.35 13.34 -4.77
N PHE A 25 -14.64 13.54 -6.06
CA PHE A 25 -15.25 12.55 -6.94
C PHE A 25 -14.25 11.93 -7.93
N MET A 26 -12.98 12.34 -7.90
CA MET A 26 -11.93 11.75 -8.75
C MET A 26 -11.72 10.28 -8.42
N ASP A 27 -11.31 9.51 -9.42
CA ASP A 27 -11.01 8.09 -9.26
C ASP A 27 -9.72 7.88 -8.45
N VAL A 28 -9.81 7.02 -7.44
CA VAL A 28 -8.72 6.56 -6.61
C VAL A 28 -8.82 5.04 -6.54
N LEU A 29 -8.07 4.38 -7.43
CA LEU A 29 -8.01 2.92 -7.56
C LEU A 29 -9.41 2.32 -7.85
N GLY A 30 -10.16 2.88 -8.78
CA GLY A 30 -11.48 2.37 -9.19
C GLY A 30 -12.66 2.79 -8.32
N LYS A 31 -12.46 3.66 -7.32
CA LYS A 31 -13.54 4.26 -6.50
C LYS A 31 -13.33 5.76 -6.32
N PRO A 32 -14.39 6.57 -6.16
CA PRO A 32 -14.26 7.99 -5.86
C PRO A 32 -13.44 8.25 -4.59
N MET A 33 -12.62 9.31 -4.57
CA MET A 33 -11.81 9.71 -3.42
C MET A 33 -12.61 9.76 -2.11
N VAL A 34 -13.79 10.40 -2.13
CA VAL A 34 -14.65 10.48 -0.94
C VAL A 34 -15.16 9.11 -0.47
N VAL A 35 -15.36 8.16 -1.39
CA VAL A 35 -15.76 6.78 -1.03
C VAL A 35 -14.61 6.08 -0.32
N ARG A 36 -13.36 6.25 -0.76
CA ARG A 36 -12.19 5.72 -0.06
C ARG A 36 -12.09 6.25 1.38
N VAL A 37 -12.35 7.56 1.57
CA VAL A 37 -12.39 8.16 2.91
C VAL A 37 -13.55 7.62 3.75
N LEU A 38 -14.75 7.46 3.17
CA LEU A 38 -15.91 6.88 3.87
C LEU A 38 -15.67 5.43 4.32
N GLU A 39 -15.00 4.62 3.48
CA GLU A 39 -14.61 3.26 3.81
C GLU A 39 -13.56 3.23 4.93
N ASN A 40 -12.57 4.13 4.86
CA ASN A 40 -11.51 4.23 5.85
C ASN A 40 -12.02 4.69 7.24
N LEU A 41 -13.00 5.59 7.24
CA LEU A 41 -13.60 6.15 8.47
C LEU A 41 -14.88 5.44 8.90
N ARG A 42 -15.10 4.21 8.41
CA ARG A 42 -16.34 3.48 8.67
C ARG A 42 -16.50 3.20 10.16
N TYR A 43 -17.51 3.81 10.75
CA TYR A 43 -17.91 3.62 12.14
C TYR A 43 -19.37 3.16 12.25
N LYS A 44 -19.63 2.25 13.20
CA LYS A 44 -20.95 1.65 13.41
C LYS A 44 -21.98 2.72 13.80
N ASP A 45 -23.13 2.70 13.16
CA ASP A 45 -24.26 3.62 13.40
C ASP A 45 -23.89 5.12 13.27
N ALA A 46 -22.79 5.43 12.56
CA ALA A 46 -22.43 6.81 12.25
C ALA A 46 -23.38 7.39 11.20
N ARG A 47 -23.69 8.67 11.38
CA ARG A 47 -24.32 9.50 10.34
C ARG A 47 -23.23 10.34 9.69
N TYR A 48 -23.04 10.16 8.38
CA TYR A 48 -22.07 10.91 7.60
C TYR A 48 -22.73 12.15 7.01
N ILE A 49 -22.09 13.31 7.12
CA ILE A 49 -22.59 14.59 6.60
C ILE A 49 -21.55 15.16 5.67
N LEU A 50 -21.83 15.13 4.37
CA LEU A 50 -20.92 15.53 3.31
C LEU A 50 -21.31 16.91 2.78
N ILE A 51 -20.43 17.89 2.91
CA ILE A 51 -20.72 19.28 2.55
C ILE A 51 -19.98 19.66 1.29
N ALA A 52 -20.70 19.91 0.20
CA ALA A 52 -20.11 20.11 -1.12
C ALA A 52 -20.76 21.24 -1.90
N ARG A 53 -20.04 21.75 -2.91
CA ARG A 53 -20.55 22.72 -3.87
C ARG A 53 -21.76 22.13 -4.59
N LYS A 54 -22.85 22.88 -4.67
CA LYS A 54 -24.09 22.46 -5.34
C LYS A 54 -23.85 22.05 -6.79
N GLU A 55 -23.01 22.80 -7.50
CA GLU A 55 -22.63 22.52 -8.89
C GLU A 55 -21.95 21.14 -9.04
N HIS A 56 -21.10 20.73 -8.09
CA HIS A 56 -20.45 19.42 -8.10
C HIS A 56 -21.46 18.30 -7.85
N LEU A 57 -22.40 18.50 -6.93
CA LEU A 57 -23.44 17.50 -6.63
C LEU A 57 -24.39 17.30 -7.81
N ILE A 58 -24.70 18.35 -8.56
CA ILE A 58 -25.51 18.27 -9.78
C ILE A 58 -24.73 17.55 -10.89
N LYS A 59 -23.47 17.93 -11.11
CA LYS A 59 -22.59 17.32 -12.12
C LYS A 59 -22.40 15.82 -11.88
N GLU A 60 -22.23 15.42 -10.62
CA GLU A 60 -21.92 14.04 -10.21
C GLU A 60 -23.13 13.29 -9.64
N LYS A 61 -24.36 13.67 -10.06
CA LYS A 61 -25.62 13.17 -9.47
C LYS A 61 -25.68 11.65 -9.33
N LYS A 62 -25.26 10.90 -10.36
CA LYS A 62 -25.27 9.42 -10.33
C LYS A 62 -24.42 8.86 -9.18
N LEU A 63 -23.20 9.38 -9.00
CA LEU A 63 -22.31 8.98 -7.91
C LEU A 63 -22.83 9.42 -6.54
N VAL A 64 -23.43 10.60 -6.46
CA VAL A 64 -24.09 11.07 -5.24
C VAL A 64 -25.21 10.13 -4.81
N ASP A 65 -26.06 9.70 -5.75
CA ASP A 65 -27.16 8.78 -5.48
C ASP A 65 -26.62 7.38 -5.09
N GLU A 66 -25.57 6.90 -5.74
CA GLU A 66 -24.87 5.65 -5.38
C GLU A 66 -24.30 5.70 -3.94
N ILE A 67 -23.62 6.79 -3.57
CA ILE A 67 -23.08 6.98 -2.23
C ILE A 67 -24.20 6.94 -1.17
N LYS A 68 -25.34 7.60 -1.44
CA LYS A 68 -26.50 7.58 -0.53
C LYS A 68 -27.12 6.19 -0.36
N ASN A 69 -27.06 5.35 -1.38
CA ASN A 69 -27.59 3.99 -1.32
C ASN A 69 -26.67 3.05 -0.52
N ASN A 70 -25.35 3.31 -0.53
CA ASN A 70 -24.35 2.45 0.10
C ASN A 70 -23.96 2.88 1.52
N PHE A 71 -24.18 4.15 1.89
CA PHE A 71 -23.76 4.72 3.17
C PHE A 71 -24.89 5.55 3.80
N ASN A 72 -24.91 5.62 5.14
CA ASN A 72 -25.81 6.52 5.90
C ASN A 72 -25.34 7.99 5.78
N VAL A 73 -25.50 8.57 4.59
CA VAL A 73 -24.96 9.88 4.21
C VAL A 73 -26.07 10.91 3.98
N GLU A 74 -25.88 12.09 4.56
CA GLU A 74 -26.60 13.32 4.26
C GLU A 74 -25.68 14.26 3.46
N PHE A 75 -26.12 14.70 2.28
CA PHE A 75 -25.39 15.72 1.51
C PHE A 75 -25.95 17.11 1.78
N ILE A 76 -25.07 18.06 2.11
CA ILE A 76 -25.40 19.48 2.23
C ILE A 76 -24.79 20.22 1.04
N ALA A 77 -25.64 20.77 0.18
CA ALA A 77 -25.24 21.58 -0.96
C ALA A 77 -25.00 23.03 -0.54
N ILE A 78 -23.89 23.63 -0.99
CA ILE A 78 -23.61 25.06 -0.80
C ILE A 78 -23.37 25.77 -2.14
N ASP A 79 -23.88 27.00 -2.25
CA ASP A 79 -23.82 27.78 -3.50
C ASP A 79 -22.52 28.60 -3.64
N LYS A 80 -21.85 28.96 -2.53
CA LYS A 80 -20.65 29.80 -2.52
C LYS A 80 -19.46 29.14 -1.81
N LEU A 81 -18.25 29.52 -2.21
CA LEU A 81 -17.04 29.11 -1.50
C LEU A 81 -17.09 29.74 -0.12
N THR A 82 -16.82 28.96 0.92
CA THR A 82 -16.79 29.48 2.29
C THR A 82 -15.44 30.10 2.59
N GLN A 83 -15.36 30.87 3.67
CA GLN A 83 -14.12 31.48 4.13
C GLN A 83 -13.24 30.49 4.92
N GLY A 84 -13.14 29.24 4.48
CA GLY A 84 -12.37 28.18 5.15
C GLY A 84 -13.20 26.96 5.60
N THR A 85 -12.50 25.93 6.07
CA THR A 85 -13.07 24.61 6.40
C THR A 85 -13.99 24.65 7.62
N ALA A 86 -13.66 25.44 8.65
CA ALA A 86 -14.54 25.59 9.81
C ALA A 86 -15.91 26.19 9.42
N CYS A 87 -15.91 27.21 8.54
CA CYS A 87 -17.15 27.78 8.00
C CYS A 87 -17.93 26.77 7.15
N THR A 88 -17.26 25.89 6.40
CA THR A 88 -17.93 24.80 5.67
C THR A 88 -18.64 23.88 6.66
N VAL A 89 -17.97 23.42 7.72
CA VAL A 89 -18.55 22.51 8.72
C VAL A 89 -19.79 23.13 9.40
N LEU A 90 -19.80 24.44 9.65
CA LEU A 90 -20.95 25.14 10.25
C LEU A 90 -22.24 25.13 9.40
N TYR A 91 -22.19 24.75 8.12
CA TYR A 91 -23.42 24.44 7.35
C TYR A 91 -24.18 23.24 7.92
N ALA A 92 -23.49 22.33 8.62
CA ALA A 92 -24.09 21.21 9.32
C ALA A 92 -24.55 21.54 10.75
N ARG A 93 -24.43 22.80 11.23
CA ARG A 93 -24.70 23.19 12.63
C ARG A 93 -26.04 22.68 13.18
N LYS A 94 -27.10 22.65 12.37
CA LYS A 94 -28.42 22.12 12.78
C LYS A 94 -28.40 20.63 13.17
N TYR A 95 -27.43 19.88 12.68
CA TYR A 95 -27.27 18.45 12.93
C TYR A 95 -26.22 18.16 14.01
N ILE A 96 -25.24 19.06 14.19
CA ILE A 96 -24.07 18.81 15.05
C ILE A 96 -24.03 19.68 16.31
N ASN A 97 -24.83 20.75 16.43
CA ASN A 97 -24.88 21.58 17.63
C ASN A 97 -25.69 20.92 18.76
N ASN A 98 -25.19 19.82 19.31
CA ASN A 98 -25.82 19.04 20.37
C ASN A 98 -24.76 18.21 21.12
N ASP A 99 -25.20 17.37 22.06
CA ASP A 99 -24.34 16.50 22.87
C ASP A 99 -23.88 15.22 22.14
N THR A 100 -24.27 15.00 20.88
CA THR A 100 -23.77 13.85 20.10
C THR A 100 -22.30 14.06 19.76
N PRO A 101 -21.43 13.03 19.89
CA PRO A 101 -20.05 13.11 19.41
C PRO A 101 -19.96 13.50 17.94
N LEU A 102 -18.92 14.25 17.62
CA LEU A 102 -18.64 14.79 16.30
C LEU A 102 -17.21 14.45 15.90
N MET A 103 -17.05 13.79 14.77
CA MET A 103 -15.77 13.70 14.08
C MET A 103 -15.82 14.57 12.83
N ILE A 104 -14.75 15.33 12.58
CA ILE A 104 -14.55 16.08 11.34
C ILE A 104 -13.33 15.50 10.65
N ALA A 105 -13.45 15.15 9.38
CA ALA A 105 -12.34 14.60 8.60
C ALA A 105 -12.25 15.30 7.24
N ASN A 106 -11.03 15.56 6.77
CA ASN A 106 -10.86 16.06 5.42
C ASN A 106 -11.24 14.99 4.38
N SER A 107 -11.55 15.43 3.16
CA SER A 107 -12.03 14.55 2.09
C SER A 107 -10.91 13.85 1.30
N ASP A 108 -9.67 13.89 1.76
CA ASP A 108 -8.48 13.55 0.98
C ASP A 108 -7.34 12.95 1.81
N GLN A 109 -7.70 12.23 2.88
CA GLN A 109 -6.76 11.59 3.81
C GLN A 109 -7.26 10.19 4.14
N ILE A 110 -6.33 9.23 4.17
CA ILE A 110 -6.56 7.83 4.51
C ILE A 110 -5.55 7.43 5.58
N VAL A 111 -5.98 6.64 6.56
CA VAL A 111 -5.11 6.16 7.63
C VAL A 111 -5.12 4.64 7.78
N ASP A 112 -3.97 4.05 8.06
CA ASP A 112 -3.83 2.60 8.30
C ASP A 112 -3.96 2.28 9.80
N VAL A 113 -5.05 2.77 10.40
CA VAL A 113 -5.45 2.46 11.79
C VAL A 113 -6.95 2.25 11.86
N ASN A 114 -7.40 1.48 12.86
CA ASN A 114 -8.81 1.35 13.14
C ASN A 114 -9.32 2.65 13.79
N ILE A 115 -10.18 3.37 13.08
CA ILE A 115 -10.73 4.64 13.56
C ILE A 115 -11.47 4.50 14.90
N THR A 116 -12.01 3.31 15.18
CA THR A 116 -12.71 2.99 16.44
C THR A 116 -11.77 3.08 17.65
N ASP A 117 -10.50 2.73 17.49
CA ASP A 117 -9.52 2.77 18.58
C ASP A 117 -9.20 4.22 18.96
N PHE A 118 -9.05 5.10 17.96
CA PHE A 118 -8.91 6.53 18.15
C PHE A 118 -10.09 7.13 18.92
N ILE A 119 -11.32 6.79 18.52
CA ILE A 119 -12.54 7.28 19.17
C ILE A 119 -12.62 6.80 20.62
N ASN A 120 -12.41 5.51 20.83
CA ASN A 120 -12.52 4.89 22.15
C ASN A 120 -11.45 5.39 23.12
N ASP A 121 -10.22 5.65 22.65
CA ASP A 121 -9.17 6.25 23.46
C ASP A 121 -9.62 7.62 24.02
N GLY A 122 -10.16 8.47 23.15
CA GLY A 122 -10.63 9.80 23.54
C GLY A 122 -11.71 9.74 24.61
N PHE A 123 -12.70 8.84 24.46
CA PHE A 123 -13.75 8.65 25.45
C PHE A 123 -13.23 8.04 26.75
N LYS A 124 -12.35 7.03 26.69
CA LYS A 124 -11.78 6.37 27.86
C LYS A 124 -10.96 7.33 28.73
N ARG A 125 -10.23 8.26 28.10
CA ARG A 125 -9.45 9.31 28.79
C ARG A 125 -10.29 10.48 29.30
N GLY A 126 -11.61 10.45 29.05
CA GLY A 126 -12.54 11.53 29.42
C GLY A 126 -12.14 12.86 28.78
N LEU A 127 -11.75 12.84 27.51
CA LEU A 127 -11.40 14.06 26.76
C LEU A 127 -12.66 14.72 26.19
N ASP A 128 -12.62 16.04 26.08
CA ASP A 128 -13.62 16.83 25.37
C ASP A 128 -13.37 16.86 23.86
N GLY A 129 -12.14 16.57 23.45
CA GLY A 129 -11.76 16.34 22.06
C GLY A 129 -10.40 15.66 21.94
N SER A 130 -10.16 15.06 20.78
CA SER A 130 -8.89 14.41 20.45
C SER A 130 -8.50 14.69 19.01
N ILE A 131 -7.21 14.87 18.75
CA ILE A 131 -6.67 15.14 17.42
C ILE A 131 -5.83 13.93 16.99
N LEU A 132 -6.10 13.38 15.81
CA LEU A 132 -5.25 12.33 15.25
C LEU A 132 -3.95 12.96 14.71
N THR A 133 -2.80 12.51 15.18
CA THR A 133 -1.49 13.07 14.84
C THR A 133 -0.51 12.01 14.34
N PHE A 134 0.56 12.44 13.69
CA PHE A 134 1.74 11.64 13.39
C PHE A 134 3.00 12.49 13.61
N ILE A 135 4.16 11.85 13.68
CA ILE A 135 5.45 12.55 13.82
C ILE A 135 5.96 12.93 12.43
N ASP A 136 5.90 14.22 12.10
CA ASP A 136 6.51 14.77 10.89
C ASP A 136 7.92 15.27 11.21
N LYS A 137 8.93 14.46 10.85
CA LYS A 137 10.34 14.78 11.05
C LYS A 137 10.80 15.96 10.18
N GLU A 138 10.15 16.20 9.05
CA GLU A 138 10.48 17.30 8.14
C GLU A 138 9.85 18.62 8.58
N LYS A 139 8.87 18.58 9.49
CA LYS A 139 8.13 19.75 9.99
C LYS A 139 7.57 20.59 8.85
N ASN A 140 6.95 19.91 7.89
CA ASN A 140 6.45 20.51 6.68
C ASN A 140 5.29 21.46 6.99
N SER A 141 5.44 22.74 6.63
CA SER A 141 4.43 23.78 6.84
C SER A 141 3.14 23.58 6.05
N LYS A 142 3.01 22.51 5.26
CA LYS A 142 1.72 22.12 4.66
C LYS A 142 0.72 21.58 5.69
N TRP A 143 1.18 21.17 6.87
CA TRP A 143 0.36 20.60 7.94
C TRP A 143 -0.03 21.59 9.02
N SER A 144 -0.99 21.18 9.84
CA SER A 144 -1.25 21.74 11.18
C SER A 144 -0.39 21.01 12.22
N PHE A 145 0.03 21.70 13.28
CA PHE A 145 0.85 21.13 14.35
C PHE A 145 0.25 21.40 15.72
N VAL A 146 0.49 20.50 16.68
CA VAL A 146 -0.03 20.61 18.05
C VAL A 146 1.11 20.64 19.07
N ARG A 147 1.04 21.54 20.05
CA ARG A 147 1.96 21.56 21.20
C ARG A 147 1.31 20.88 22.38
N LEU A 148 2.07 20.01 23.04
CA LEU A 148 1.62 19.24 24.19
C LEU A 148 2.24 19.76 25.49
N LYS A 149 1.51 19.60 26.60
CA LYS A 149 2.02 19.68 27.97
C LYS A 149 1.55 18.43 28.72
N GLY A 150 2.47 17.48 28.92
CA GLY A 150 2.07 16.11 29.26
C GLY A 150 1.26 15.52 28.10
N ASP A 151 0.12 14.89 28.39
CA ASP A 151 -0.74 14.23 27.40
C ASP A 151 -1.83 15.13 26.81
N LEU A 152 -1.81 16.43 27.14
CA LEU A 152 -2.83 17.40 26.74
C LEU A 152 -2.29 18.42 25.74
N VAL A 153 -3.13 18.76 24.78
CA VAL A 153 -2.88 19.83 23.81
C VAL A 153 -3.05 21.18 24.50
N VAL A 154 -2.05 22.04 24.37
CA VAL A 154 -2.08 23.41 24.90
C VAL A 154 -2.15 24.48 23.81
N GLU A 155 -1.78 24.13 22.59
CA GLU A 155 -1.85 25.02 21.43
C GLU A 155 -1.90 24.20 20.14
N VAL A 156 -2.63 24.70 19.15
CA VAL A 156 -2.58 24.21 17.79
C VAL A 156 -2.29 25.35 16.81
N LYS A 157 -1.53 25.07 15.75
CA LYS A 157 -1.19 26.04 14.71
C LYS A 157 -1.33 25.45 13.32
N GLU A 158 -2.02 26.18 12.45
CA GLU A 158 -2.19 25.81 11.04
C GLU A 158 -1.04 26.38 10.22
N LYS A 159 -0.35 25.51 9.46
CA LYS A 159 0.76 25.86 8.55
C LYS A 159 1.99 26.47 9.23
N GLU A 160 2.15 26.21 10.53
CA GLU A 160 3.28 26.68 11.33
C GLU A 160 3.73 25.53 12.26
N ALA A 161 4.97 25.09 12.09
CA ALA A 161 5.51 23.93 12.82
C ALA A 161 5.94 24.30 14.25
N ILE A 162 5.02 24.16 15.20
CA ILE A 162 5.26 24.43 16.62
C ILE A 162 5.74 23.23 17.44
N SER A 163 5.81 22.04 16.82
CA SER A 163 6.25 20.78 17.40
C SER A 163 6.57 19.77 16.27
N GLU A 164 6.83 18.51 16.61
CA GLU A 164 6.90 17.39 15.65
C GLU A 164 5.55 16.72 15.38
N PHE A 165 4.51 17.02 16.17
CA PHE A 165 3.20 16.39 16.07
C PHE A 165 2.34 17.09 15.01
N ALA A 166 2.41 16.60 13.78
CA ALA A 166 1.56 17.04 12.68
C ALA A 166 0.17 16.41 12.80
N THR A 167 -0.88 17.15 12.45
CA THR A 167 -2.26 16.62 12.46
C THR A 167 -2.55 15.88 11.16
N VAL A 168 -3.22 14.74 11.26
CA VAL A 168 -3.69 14.01 10.08
C VAL A 168 -4.75 14.82 9.32
N GLY A 169 -5.59 15.58 10.02
CA GLY A 169 -6.81 16.19 9.46
C GLY A 169 -8.10 15.45 9.83
N ILE A 170 -8.02 14.63 10.88
CA ILE A 170 -9.14 13.96 11.54
C ILE A 170 -9.21 14.48 12.97
N TYR A 171 -10.37 15.02 13.33
CA TYR A 171 -10.60 15.79 14.54
C TYR A 171 -11.84 15.26 15.27
N LEU A 172 -11.69 14.86 16.53
CA LEU A 172 -12.78 14.38 17.36
C LEU A 172 -13.17 15.42 18.41
N PHE A 173 -14.47 15.63 18.57
CA PHE A 173 -15.10 16.35 19.66
C PHE A 173 -16.08 15.40 20.34
N ASN A 174 -15.98 15.28 21.66
CA ASN A 174 -16.89 14.45 22.45
C ASN A 174 -18.35 14.92 22.35
N LYS A 175 -18.54 16.22 22.10
CA LYS A 175 -19.86 16.83 21.84
C LYS A 175 -19.74 17.81 20.69
N GLY A 176 -20.59 17.69 19.69
CA GLY A 176 -20.54 18.58 18.52
C GLY A 176 -20.78 20.06 18.85
N LYS A 177 -21.51 20.37 19.92
CA LYS A 177 -21.67 21.76 20.40
C LYS A 177 -20.35 22.45 20.76
N ILE A 178 -19.36 21.70 21.27
CA ILE A 178 -18.03 22.24 21.61
C ILE A 178 -17.36 22.81 20.36
N PHE A 179 -17.42 22.08 19.25
CA PHE A 179 -16.91 22.58 17.97
C PHE A 179 -17.69 23.82 17.52
N VAL A 180 -19.02 23.79 17.57
CA VAL A 180 -19.86 24.89 17.05
C VAL A 180 -19.61 26.19 17.82
N GLU A 181 -19.62 26.14 19.15
CA GLU A 181 -19.36 27.30 20.01
C GLU A 181 -17.93 27.82 19.79
N SER A 182 -16.93 26.95 19.81
CA SER A 182 -15.52 27.32 19.62
C SER A 182 -15.25 27.89 18.22
N ALA A 183 -15.93 27.37 17.18
CA ALA A 183 -15.80 27.89 15.83
C ALA A 183 -16.47 29.27 15.68
N ILE A 184 -17.58 29.50 16.39
CA ILE A 184 -18.23 30.82 16.45
C ILE A 184 -17.29 31.82 17.13
N ASP A 185 -16.69 31.47 18.27
CA ASP A 185 -15.73 32.33 18.97
C ASP A 185 -14.55 32.72 18.07
N MET A 186 -13.97 31.74 17.35
CA MET A 186 -12.90 31.99 16.38
C MET A 186 -13.32 32.96 15.26
N ILE A 187 -14.56 32.84 14.79
CA ILE A 187 -15.10 33.73 13.76
C ILE A 187 -15.35 35.14 14.30
N ILE A 188 -15.83 35.26 15.54
CA ILE A 188 -16.05 36.54 16.23
C ILE A 188 -14.72 37.29 16.41
N GLU A 189 -13.67 36.59 16.82
CA GLU A 189 -12.32 37.16 16.93
C GLU A 189 -11.64 37.39 15.56
N ASN A 190 -12.29 36.95 14.47
CA ASN A 190 -11.76 37.02 13.11
C ASN A 190 -10.34 36.42 12.98
N ASP A 191 -10.09 35.35 13.73
CA ASP A 191 -8.81 34.65 13.77
C ASP A 191 -8.67 33.73 12.55
N ARG A 192 -7.78 34.13 11.63
CA ARG A 192 -7.62 33.52 10.32
C ARG A 192 -6.17 33.17 10.06
N VAL A 193 -5.98 32.09 9.33
CA VAL A 193 -4.69 31.76 8.71
C VAL A 193 -4.88 31.92 7.20
N ASN A 194 -4.01 32.65 6.52
CA ASN A 194 -4.12 32.88 5.07
C ASN A 194 -5.52 33.33 4.59
N ASN A 195 -6.19 34.22 5.36
CA ASN A 195 -7.55 34.70 5.13
C ASN A 195 -8.68 33.66 5.29
N GLU A 196 -8.39 32.46 5.79
CA GLU A 196 -9.36 31.38 5.99
C GLU A 196 -9.49 30.96 7.46
N PHE A 197 -10.69 30.50 7.82
CA PHE A 197 -11.02 29.86 9.08
C PHE A 197 -10.84 28.35 8.96
N TYR A 198 -9.74 27.83 9.50
CA TYR A 198 -9.43 26.40 9.46
C TYR A 198 -10.07 25.64 10.63
N THR A 199 -10.36 24.36 10.42
CA THR A 199 -10.91 23.48 11.47
C THR A 199 -9.94 23.28 12.64
N CYS A 200 -8.63 23.13 12.37
CA CYS A 200 -7.66 22.84 13.44
C CYS A 200 -7.60 23.96 14.51
N PRO A 201 -7.42 25.26 14.16
CA PRO A 201 -7.41 26.35 15.13
C PRO A 201 -8.64 26.47 16.06
N VAL A 202 -9.78 25.87 15.71
CA VAL A 202 -10.96 25.81 16.58
C VAL A 202 -10.64 25.19 17.95
N TYR A 203 -9.67 24.27 18.02
CA TYR A 203 -9.24 23.69 19.30
C TYR A 203 -8.63 24.71 20.26
N ASN A 204 -8.00 25.79 19.78
CA ASN A 204 -7.48 26.84 20.67
C ASN A 204 -8.61 27.52 21.46
N TYR A 205 -9.76 27.71 20.83
CA TYR A 205 -10.96 28.28 21.47
C TYR A 205 -11.62 27.27 22.41
N ALA A 206 -11.69 25.99 22.03
CA ALA A 206 -12.14 24.95 22.93
C ALA A 206 -11.28 24.87 24.20
N ILE A 207 -9.95 24.92 24.07
CA ILE A 207 -8.99 24.92 25.18
C ILE A 207 -9.17 26.18 26.04
N LYS A 208 -9.30 27.36 25.43
CA LYS A 208 -9.57 28.63 26.13
C LYS A 208 -10.86 28.56 26.96
N ASN A 209 -11.86 27.83 26.47
CA ASN A 209 -13.14 27.58 27.15
C ASN A 209 -13.09 26.40 28.14
N GLY A 210 -11.90 25.87 28.44
CA GLY A 210 -11.67 24.85 29.46
C GLY A 210 -11.78 23.40 29.00
N ALA A 211 -11.91 23.15 27.69
CA ALA A 211 -12.00 21.79 27.15
C ALA A 211 -10.67 21.03 27.30
N LYS A 212 -10.75 19.77 27.72
CA LYS A 212 -9.60 18.86 27.81
C LYS A 212 -9.35 18.19 26.46
N ILE A 213 -8.32 18.65 25.74
CA ILE A 213 -7.98 18.15 24.41
C ILE A 213 -6.74 17.26 24.48
N GLY A 214 -6.79 16.10 23.85
CA GLY A 214 -5.65 15.18 23.72
C GLY A 214 -5.27 14.90 22.27
N VAL A 215 -4.28 14.02 22.11
CA VAL A 215 -3.88 13.46 20.81
C VAL A 215 -3.99 11.94 20.81
N TYR A 216 -4.11 11.37 19.62
CA TYR A 216 -3.85 9.97 19.34
C TYR A 216 -2.81 9.90 18.23
N ASN A 217 -1.63 9.39 18.54
CA ASN A 217 -0.50 9.43 17.63
C ASN A 217 -0.35 8.12 16.84
N ILE A 218 -0.21 8.22 15.53
CA ILE A 218 0.05 7.11 14.62
C ILE A 218 1.47 7.24 14.03
N GLU A 219 1.97 6.17 13.42
CA GLU A 219 3.23 6.25 12.67
C GLU A 219 3.05 7.04 11.37
N ASP A 220 4.08 7.77 10.94
CA ASP A 220 4.07 8.55 9.70
C ASP A 220 3.65 7.72 8.47
N LYS A 221 4.13 6.47 8.39
CA LYS A 221 3.79 5.53 7.31
C LYS A 221 2.31 5.13 7.27
N GLN A 222 1.56 5.36 8.35
CA GLN A 222 0.13 5.06 8.45
C GLN A 222 -0.73 6.24 8.02
N MET A 223 -0.15 7.39 7.66
CA MET A 223 -0.87 8.56 7.16
C MET A 223 -0.67 8.72 5.66
N HIS A 224 -1.77 8.69 4.90
CA HIS A 224 -1.76 8.83 3.45
C HIS A 224 -2.56 10.06 3.03
N GLY A 225 -1.86 11.13 2.67
CA GLY A 225 -2.47 12.24 1.95
C GLY A 225 -2.76 11.84 0.50
N ILE A 226 -3.92 12.24 -0.02
CA ILE A 226 -4.30 12.10 -1.44
C ILE A 226 -4.83 13.42 -2.02
N GLY A 227 -4.47 14.54 -1.37
CA GLY A 227 -4.95 15.89 -1.66
C GLY A 227 -4.20 16.63 -2.77
N THR A 228 -3.12 16.06 -3.30
CA THR A 228 -2.38 16.55 -4.48
C THR A 228 -2.11 15.42 -5.47
N PRO A 229 -1.83 15.72 -6.76
CA PRO A 229 -1.44 14.70 -7.72
C PRO A 229 -0.24 13.85 -7.26
N GLU A 230 0.78 14.49 -6.69
CA GLU A 230 1.99 13.81 -6.21
C GLU A 230 1.69 12.86 -5.04
N ASP A 231 0.92 13.35 -4.06
CA ASP A 231 0.49 12.58 -2.89
C ASP A 231 -0.41 11.40 -3.32
N LEU A 232 -1.30 11.60 -4.30
CA LEU A 232 -2.16 10.55 -4.85
C LEU A 232 -1.36 9.45 -5.56
N GLU A 233 -0.39 9.80 -6.39
CA GLU A 233 0.46 8.80 -7.07
C GLU A 233 1.33 8.03 -6.07
N LYS A 234 1.82 8.69 -5.01
CA LYS A 234 2.51 8.00 -3.90
C LYS A 234 1.59 6.97 -3.24
N TYR A 235 0.33 7.32 -2.96
CA TYR A 235 -0.64 6.41 -2.36
C TYR A 235 -0.99 5.22 -3.27
N LYS A 236 -1.15 5.45 -4.59
CA LYS A 236 -1.40 4.36 -5.55
C LYS A 236 -0.26 3.34 -5.55
N LYS A 237 0.99 3.81 -5.63
CA LYS A 237 2.18 2.95 -5.55
C LYS A 237 2.25 2.19 -4.24
N TYR A 238 1.97 2.85 -3.12
CA TYR A 238 1.90 2.20 -1.82
C TYR A 238 0.90 1.04 -1.83
N LYS A 239 -0.31 1.26 -2.37
CA LYS A 239 -1.33 0.21 -2.46
C LYS A 239 -0.97 -0.91 -3.42
N GLU A 240 -0.36 -0.58 -4.56
CA GLU A 240 0.18 -1.60 -5.47
C GLU A 240 1.19 -2.50 -4.75
N ILE A 241 2.09 -1.93 -3.93
CA ILE A 241 3.08 -2.70 -3.15
C ILE A 241 2.42 -3.49 -2.00
N ASP A 242 1.48 -2.89 -1.27
CA ASP A 242 0.72 -3.53 -0.19
C ASP A 242 -0.06 -4.76 -0.71
N GLU A 243 -0.58 -4.67 -1.94
CA GLU A 243 -1.23 -5.79 -2.64
C GLU A 243 -0.26 -6.89 -3.10
N LEU A 244 1.07 -6.65 -3.15
CA LEU A 244 2.05 -7.65 -3.60
C LEU A 244 2.21 -8.84 -2.66
N SER A 245 1.48 -8.96 -1.55
CA SER A 245 1.56 -10.08 -0.61
C SER A 245 3.01 -10.50 -0.27
N LEU A 246 3.87 -9.51 -0.02
CA LEU A 246 5.31 -9.73 0.21
C LEU A 246 5.53 -10.81 1.26
N ILE A 247 6.36 -11.80 0.95
CA ILE A 247 6.64 -12.91 1.85
C ILE A 247 7.78 -12.46 2.78
N THR A 248 7.53 -12.46 4.09
CA THR A 248 8.55 -12.17 5.09
C THR A 248 9.01 -13.48 5.72
N ARG A 249 10.31 -13.77 5.65
CA ARG A 249 10.90 -14.92 6.33
C ARG A 249 11.06 -14.63 7.82
N ASP A 250 10.46 -15.43 8.68
CA ASP A 250 10.64 -15.36 10.14
C ASP A 250 11.76 -16.29 10.65
N GLN A 251 12.39 -17.05 9.74
CA GLN A 251 13.45 -18.01 10.03
C GLN A 251 14.46 -18.11 8.88
N CYS A 252 15.68 -18.56 9.20
CA CYS A 252 16.74 -18.83 8.23
C CYS A 252 16.26 -19.90 7.21
N PRO A 253 16.38 -19.67 5.89
CA PRO A 253 15.88 -20.61 4.88
C PRO A 253 16.66 -21.94 4.82
N ILE A 254 17.84 -22.00 5.44
CA ILE A 254 18.69 -23.22 5.44
C ILE A 254 18.60 -23.97 6.77
N THR A 255 18.64 -23.24 7.89
CA THR A 255 18.73 -23.85 9.23
C THR A 255 17.44 -23.77 10.04
N TYR A 256 16.45 -23.01 9.56
CA TYR A 256 15.21 -22.71 10.25
C TYR A 256 15.38 -22.03 11.63
N SER A 257 16.59 -21.54 11.95
CA SER A 257 16.79 -20.72 13.14
C SER A 257 16.06 -19.38 13.02
N LYS A 258 15.44 -18.94 14.11
CA LYS A 258 14.78 -17.64 14.25
C LYS A 258 15.71 -16.53 14.75
N ASN A 259 16.98 -16.85 15.03
CA ASN A 259 17.98 -15.88 15.50
C ASN A 259 18.50 -15.03 14.33
N ILE A 260 17.65 -14.12 13.86
CA ILE A 260 17.87 -13.31 12.67
C ILE A 260 18.21 -11.87 13.05
N GLU A 261 19.22 -11.32 12.39
CA GLU A 261 19.50 -9.88 12.38
C GLU A 261 19.35 -9.32 10.96
N ILE A 262 18.64 -8.20 10.83
CA ILE A 262 18.62 -7.41 9.59
C ILE A 262 19.91 -6.59 9.53
N ILE A 263 20.74 -6.85 8.52
CA ILE A 263 22.04 -6.18 8.36
C ILE A 263 21.99 -4.98 7.43
N ASN A 264 21.05 -4.96 6.48
CA ASN A 264 20.86 -3.84 5.56
C ASN A 264 19.45 -3.85 4.96
N SER A 265 18.96 -2.66 4.60
CA SER A 265 17.74 -2.49 3.82
C SER A 265 17.94 -1.41 2.76
N ARG A 266 17.43 -1.64 1.56
CA ARG A 266 17.38 -0.62 0.49
C ARG A 266 16.10 -0.74 -0.32
N GLN A 267 15.69 0.37 -0.90
CA GLN A 267 14.63 0.40 -1.90
C GLN A 267 15.22 0.02 -3.27
N PHE A 268 14.55 -0.88 -4.00
CA PHE A 268 15.04 -1.42 -5.26
C PHE A 268 13.90 -1.62 -6.27
N PRO A 269 14.06 -1.25 -7.55
CA PRO A 269 13.05 -1.51 -8.57
C PRO A 269 12.93 -3.01 -8.84
N LEU A 270 11.70 -3.53 -8.83
CA LEU A 270 11.43 -4.95 -9.03
C LEU A 270 11.90 -5.44 -10.41
N PHE A 271 11.70 -4.61 -11.45
CA PHE A 271 12.16 -4.95 -12.80
C PHE A 271 13.51 -4.29 -13.09
N CYS A 272 14.56 -5.09 -13.32
CA CYS A 272 15.91 -4.60 -13.66
C CYS A 272 16.28 -4.82 -15.14
N GLY A 273 15.34 -4.60 -16.06
CA GLY A 273 15.54 -4.76 -17.50
C GLY A 273 15.51 -3.44 -18.29
N CYS A 274 15.92 -3.50 -19.56
CA CYS A 274 15.64 -2.43 -20.51
C CYS A 274 14.16 -2.49 -20.90
N ILE A 275 13.37 -1.54 -20.43
CA ILE A 275 11.93 -1.47 -20.66
C ILE A 275 11.56 -0.12 -21.27
N GLU A 276 10.56 -0.09 -22.15
CA GLU A 276 10.10 1.16 -22.78
C GLU A 276 9.26 2.03 -21.85
N GLN A 277 8.88 1.49 -20.68
CA GLN A 277 8.08 2.20 -19.70
C GLN A 277 8.91 3.23 -18.89
N ASP A 278 8.29 4.37 -18.56
CA ASP A 278 8.88 5.41 -17.72
C ASP A 278 9.25 4.83 -16.33
N GLN A 279 10.45 5.16 -15.83
CA GLN A 279 10.95 4.79 -14.49
C GLN A 279 9.95 5.14 -13.36
N LYS A 280 9.09 6.15 -13.56
CA LYS A 280 8.01 6.48 -12.63
C LYS A 280 6.98 5.36 -12.46
N LYS A 281 6.92 4.39 -13.37
CA LYS A 281 6.04 3.22 -13.29
C LYS A 281 6.71 2.01 -12.63
N ASP A 282 7.97 2.13 -12.23
CA ASP A 282 8.64 1.02 -11.54
C ASP A 282 7.99 0.76 -10.19
N ILE A 283 7.72 -0.52 -9.95
CA ILE A 283 7.37 -1.04 -8.63
C ILE A 283 8.67 -1.04 -7.82
N ILE A 284 8.71 -0.25 -6.76
CA ILE A 284 9.86 -0.17 -5.87
C ILE A 284 9.56 -1.03 -4.64
N CYS A 285 10.38 -2.06 -4.41
CA CYS A 285 10.25 -2.95 -3.25
C CYS A 285 11.38 -2.68 -2.26
N GLU A 286 11.15 -3.01 -0.99
CA GLU A 286 12.19 -3.00 0.02
C GLU A 286 12.95 -4.34 0.00
N GLU A 287 14.22 -4.29 -0.39
CA GLU A 287 15.15 -5.41 -0.30
C GLU A 287 15.85 -5.37 1.07
N GLN A 288 15.61 -6.40 1.88
CA GLN A 288 16.21 -6.54 3.20
C GLN A 288 17.16 -7.73 3.26
N PHE A 289 18.42 -7.46 3.56
CA PHE A 289 19.43 -8.48 3.81
C PHE A 289 19.46 -8.82 5.29
N ALA A 290 19.46 -10.12 5.59
CA ALA A 290 19.52 -10.64 6.93
C ALA A 290 20.63 -11.67 7.08
N VAL A 291 21.13 -11.81 8.32
CA VAL A 291 22.07 -12.85 8.72
C VAL A 291 21.44 -13.73 9.80
N CYS A 292 21.56 -15.04 9.65
CA CYS A 292 21.30 -15.98 10.74
C CYS A 292 22.50 -15.96 11.71
N ARG A 293 22.30 -15.53 12.96
CA ARG A 293 23.38 -15.42 13.94
C ARG A 293 23.96 -16.78 14.36
N ASP A 294 23.17 -17.84 14.27
CA ASP A 294 23.63 -19.18 14.66
C ASP A 294 24.49 -19.85 13.57
N SER A 295 24.27 -19.52 12.29
CA SER A 295 24.93 -20.20 11.16
C SER A 295 25.79 -19.29 10.27
N GLY A 296 25.63 -17.97 10.36
CA GLY A 296 26.26 -16.99 9.47
C GLY A 296 25.65 -16.90 8.07
N VAL A 297 24.55 -17.63 7.78
CA VAL A 297 23.89 -17.60 6.47
C VAL A 297 23.29 -16.22 6.21
N LEU A 298 23.64 -15.64 5.06
CA LEU A 298 23.07 -14.41 4.53
C LEU A 298 21.90 -14.74 3.59
N PHE A 299 20.78 -14.03 3.72
CA PHE A 299 19.60 -14.24 2.90
C PHE A 299 18.73 -12.99 2.78
N LEU A 300 17.85 -12.97 1.78
CA LEU A 300 16.80 -11.94 1.66
C LEU A 300 15.66 -12.24 2.65
N ASN A 301 15.37 -11.29 3.54
CA ASN A 301 14.31 -11.42 4.53
C ASN A 301 12.92 -11.20 3.93
N LYS A 302 12.80 -10.22 3.03
CA LYS A 302 11.60 -9.93 2.26
C LYS A 302 11.74 -10.51 0.86
N LEU A 303 10.71 -11.19 0.41
CA LEU A 303 10.62 -11.81 -0.90
C LEU A 303 9.37 -11.35 -1.62
N ILE A 304 9.43 -11.47 -2.94
CA ILE A 304 8.39 -11.03 -3.85
C ILE A 304 7.76 -12.29 -4.42
N PRO A 305 6.43 -12.47 -4.41
CA PRO A 305 5.81 -13.64 -5.01
C PRO A 305 6.32 -13.91 -6.44
N LEU A 306 6.62 -15.18 -6.72
CA LEU A 306 7.32 -15.57 -7.95
C LEU A 306 6.52 -15.24 -9.22
N ASP A 307 5.20 -15.30 -9.15
CA ASP A 307 4.28 -14.90 -10.23
C ASP A 307 4.37 -13.41 -10.56
N ILE A 308 4.76 -12.58 -9.59
CA ILE A 308 4.99 -11.14 -9.78
C ILE A 308 6.42 -10.91 -10.28
N LEU A 309 7.41 -11.54 -9.65
CA LEU A 309 8.82 -11.41 -10.02
C LEU A 309 9.09 -11.86 -11.46
N TYR A 310 8.45 -12.96 -11.88
CA TYR A 310 8.58 -13.53 -13.22
C TYR A 310 7.39 -13.20 -14.14
N LYS A 311 6.59 -12.18 -13.81
CA LYS A 311 5.44 -11.76 -14.63
C LYS A 311 5.82 -11.43 -16.08
N ASN A 312 6.99 -10.81 -16.25
CA ASN A 312 7.58 -10.51 -17.53
C ASN A 312 8.82 -11.42 -17.66
N GLY A 313 8.69 -12.57 -18.31
CA GLY A 313 9.80 -13.47 -18.53
C GLY A 313 10.99 -12.73 -19.15
N HIS A 314 12.21 -13.04 -18.71
CA HIS A 314 13.38 -12.63 -19.48
C HIS A 314 13.27 -13.30 -20.84
N TYR A 315 13.21 -12.52 -21.93
CA TYR A 315 13.18 -13.02 -23.32
C TYR A 315 14.37 -13.98 -23.57
N ALA A 316 14.24 -15.24 -23.17
CA ALA A 316 15.32 -16.21 -23.12
C ALA A 316 15.57 -16.91 -24.48
N GLY A 317 14.88 -16.47 -25.53
CA GLY A 317 15.02 -17.06 -26.86
C GLY A 317 16.37 -16.80 -27.53
N ASN A 318 17.10 -15.76 -27.12
CA ASN A 318 18.38 -15.38 -27.70
C ASN A 318 19.51 -15.55 -26.69
N ILE A 319 20.22 -16.67 -26.78
CA ILE A 319 21.45 -16.91 -26.05
C ILE A 319 22.66 -16.50 -26.90
N GLY A 320 23.65 -15.86 -26.27
CA GLY A 320 24.92 -15.54 -26.91
C GLY A 320 25.78 -16.78 -27.15
N LYS A 321 26.86 -16.64 -27.93
CA LYS A 321 27.78 -17.74 -28.28
C LYS A 321 28.31 -18.53 -27.07
N ILE A 322 28.64 -17.85 -25.97
CA ILE A 322 29.15 -18.49 -24.74
C ILE A 322 28.11 -19.42 -24.13
N TRP A 323 26.85 -18.97 -24.05
CA TRP A 323 25.76 -19.79 -23.55
C TRP A 323 25.44 -20.95 -24.48
N ASP A 324 25.53 -20.76 -25.80
CA ASP A 324 25.35 -21.85 -26.77
C ASP A 324 26.42 -22.94 -26.61
N GLU A 325 27.69 -22.55 -26.43
CA GLU A 325 28.79 -23.47 -26.12
C GLU A 325 28.60 -24.17 -24.77
N HIS A 326 28.13 -23.45 -23.74
CA HIS A 326 27.81 -24.03 -22.44
C HIS A 326 26.76 -25.14 -22.54
N HIS A 327 25.64 -24.91 -23.23
CA HIS A 327 24.59 -25.92 -23.36
C HIS A 327 25.06 -27.16 -24.13
N LYS A 328 25.92 -26.99 -25.15
CA LYS A 328 26.54 -28.11 -25.89
C LYS A 328 27.43 -28.97 -25.01
N GLU A 329 28.34 -28.34 -24.27
CA GLU A 329 29.24 -29.08 -23.36
C GLU A 329 28.44 -29.72 -22.21
N PHE A 330 27.40 -29.06 -21.72
CA PHE A 330 26.55 -29.63 -20.68
C PHE A 330 25.74 -30.83 -21.18
N ALA A 331 25.20 -30.77 -22.40
CA ALA A 331 24.55 -31.93 -23.03
C ALA A 331 25.51 -33.13 -23.15
N LYS A 332 26.77 -32.88 -23.57
CA LYS A 332 27.80 -33.94 -23.63
C LYS A 332 28.12 -34.52 -22.26
N PHE A 333 28.17 -33.70 -21.22
CA PHE A 333 28.37 -34.15 -19.85
C PHE A 333 27.22 -35.07 -19.39
N ILE A 334 25.97 -34.66 -19.61
CA ILE A 334 24.79 -35.47 -19.28
C ILE A 334 24.78 -36.78 -20.07
N PHE A 335 25.23 -36.77 -21.33
CA PHE A 335 25.27 -37.98 -22.17
C PHE A 335 26.17 -39.08 -21.56
N GLN A 336 27.19 -38.71 -20.77
CA GLN A 336 28.10 -39.69 -20.15
C GLN A 336 27.40 -40.60 -19.13
N ILE A 337 26.33 -40.12 -18.48
CA ILE A 337 25.58 -40.91 -17.49
C ILE A 337 24.46 -41.78 -18.11
N ARG A 338 24.26 -41.70 -19.44
CA ARG A 338 23.27 -42.48 -20.22
C ARG A 338 21.85 -42.46 -19.61
N PRO A 339 21.27 -41.27 -19.45
CA PRO A 339 19.94 -41.11 -18.85
C PRO A 339 18.86 -41.70 -19.76
N LYS A 340 17.69 -42.01 -19.22
CA LYS A 340 16.51 -42.44 -20.01
C LYS A 340 15.32 -41.51 -19.84
N ASN A 341 15.14 -40.98 -18.63
CA ASN A 341 14.05 -40.09 -18.27
C ASN A 341 14.62 -38.88 -17.53
N ILE A 342 14.63 -37.74 -18.22
CA ILE A 342 15.21 -36.50 -17.74
C ILE A 342 14.11 -35.53 -17.36
N LEU A 343 14.25 -34.93 -16.18
CA LEU A 343 13.52 -33.74 -15.76
C LEU A 343 14.46 -32.53 -15.76
N GLU A 344 14.17 -31.53 -16.57
CA GLU A 344 14.86 -30.25 -16.58
C GLU A 344 13.95 -29.18 -15.94
N ILE A 345 14.42 -28.54 -14.89
CA ILE A 345 13.73 -27.45 -14.18
C ILE A 345 14.35 -26.13 -14.63
N GLY A 346 13.53 -25.23 -15.20
CA GLY A 346 13.97 -23.92 -15.71
C GLY A 346 14.51 -23.93 -17.14
N GLY A 347 14.28 -24.99 -17.90
CA GLY A 347 14.78 -25.17 -19.27
C GLY A 347 14.02 -24.39 -20.34
N GLY A 348 13.44 -23.23 -20.04
CA GLY A 348 12.40 -22.57 -20.85
C GLY A 348 12.73 -22.31 -22.33
N HIS A 349 14.01 -22.18 -22.69
CA HIS A 349 14.45 -21.99 -24.09
C HIS A 349 14.74 -23.31 -24.85
N GLY A 350 14.77 -24.45 -24.16
CA GLY A 350 14.91 -25.80 -24.74
C GLY A 350 16.23 -26.09 -25.46
N LYS A 351 17.26 -25.26 -25.34
CA LYS A 351 18.53 -25.45 -26.08
C LYS A 351 19.30 -26.67 -25.58
N LEU A 352 19.34 -26.86 -24.26
CA LEU A 352 19.99 -28.02 -23.65
C LEU A 352 19.34 -29.31 -24.15
N SER A 353 18.01 -29.38 -24.09
CA SER A 353 17.25 -30.54 -24.54
C SER A 353 17.48 -30.82 -26.03
N GLN A 354 17.48 -29.80 -26.89
CA GLN A 354 17.72 -30.01 -28.32
C GLN A 354 19.13 -30.51 -28.61
N PHE A 355 20.18 -29.92 -28.01
CA PHE A 355 21.54 -30.43 -28.20
C PHE A 355 21.72 -31.86 -27.69
N PHE A 356 21.06 -32.22 -26.60
CA PHE A 356 21.08 -33.59 -26.11
C PHE A 356 20.35 -34.56 -27.06
N LEU A 357 19.16 -34.19 -27.52
CA LEU A 357 18.31 -35.04 -28.36
C LEU A 357 18.87 -35.26 -29.78
N GLU A 358 19.84 -34.45 -30.21
CA GLU A 358 20.66 -34.73 -31.40
C GLU A 358 21.60 -35.94 -31.21
N MET A 359 21.97 -36.26 -29.97
CA MET A 359 22.92 -37.33 -29.61
C MET A 359 22.22 -38.62 -29.17
N ASP A 360 21.09 -38.52 -28.47
CA ASP A 360 20.34 -39.69 -27.96
C ASP A 360 18.84 -39.43 -27.89
N ASN A 361 18.04 -40.48 -28.09
CA ASN A 361 16.59 -40.39 -28.01
C ASN A 361 16.09 -40.84 -26.63
N VAL A 362 15.79 -39.87 -25.77
CA VAL A 362 15.35 -40.08 -24.38
C VAL A 362 14.05 -39.34 -24.08
N ASN A 363 13.38 -39.71 -22.99
CA ASN A 363 12.22 -38.95 -22.52
C ASN A 363 12.69 -37.68 -21.80
N TRP A 364 12.54 -36.52 -22.45
CA TRP A 364 12.86 -35.22 -21.86
C TRP A 364 11.58 -34.51 -21.39
N THR A 365 11.58 -34.02 -20.14
CA THR A 365 10.50 -33.19 -19.57
C THR A 365 11.06 -31.88 -19.08
N ILE A 366 10.45 -30.74 -19.45
CA ILE A 366 10.81 -29.40 -18.98
C ILE A 366 9.68 -28.86 -18.10
N VAL A 367 10.02 -28.35 -16.92
CA VAL A 367 9.12 -27.58 -16.03
C VAL A 367 9.55 -26.12 -16.06
N GLU A 368 8.65 -25.23 -16.47
CA GLU A 368 8.91 -23.78 -16.56
C GLU A 368 7.59 -22.97 -16.50
N PRO A 369 7.50 -21.89 -15.70
CA PRO A 369 6.29 -21.07 -15.57
C PRO A 369 5.91 -20.24 -16.81
N ASN A 370 6.87 -19.85 -17.66
CA ASN A 370 6.63 -18.92 -18.79
C ASN A 370 7.15 -19.46 -20.13
N ILE A 371 6.61 -20.59 -20.59
CA ILE A 371 7.06 -21.22 -21.83
C ILE A 371 6.46 -20.51 -23.05
N GLU A 372 7.30 -19.79 -23.81
CA GLU A 372 6.89 -19.15 -25.07
C GLU A 372 6.99 -20.09 -26.28
N ASN A 373 7.99 -20.98 -26.31
CA ASN A 373 8.27 -21.87 -27.45
C ASN A 373 8.41 -23.32 -26.97
N LYS A 374 7.66 -24.23 -27.58
CA LYS A 374 7.66 -25.67 -27.28
C LYS A 374 8.17 -26.47 -28.47
N PHE A 375 9.09 -27.40 -28.25
CA PHE A 375 9.51 -28.37 -29.25
C PHE A 375 8.70 -29.67 -29.15
N GLU A 376 8.29 -30.24 -30.28
CA GLU A 376 7.43 -31.44 -30.31
C GLU A 376 8.09 -32.69 -29.69
N ASN A 377 9.42 -32.74 -29.67
CA ASN A 377 10.21 -33.84 -29.12
C ASN A 377 10.47 -33.73 -27.61
N VAL A 378 9.84 -32.77 -26.92
CA VAL A 378 10.01 -32.53 -25.48
C VAL A 378 8.65 -32.42 -24.80
N ASN A 379 8.51 -33.03 -23.63
CA ASN A 379 7.33 -32.86 -22.80
C ASN A 379 7.45 -31.58 -21.97
N TYR A 380 6.42 -30.75 -21.96
CA TYR A 380 6.41 -29.50 -21.20
C TYR A 380 5.35 -29.51 -20.10
N ILE A 381 5.70 -28.96 -18.95
CA ILE A 381 4.82 -28.74 -17.81
C ILE A 381 4.89 -27.23 -17.49
N ASP A 382 3.77 -26.54 -17.68
CA ASP A 382 3.67 -25.10 -17.42
C ASP A 382 3.49 -24.85 -15.91
N GLY A 383 4.46 -24.18 -15.29
CA GLY A 383 4.39 -23.77 -13.88
C GLY A 383 5.72 -23.80 -13.16
N PHE A 384 5.72 -23.26 -11.93
CA PHE A 384 6.86 -23.39 -11.02
C PHE A 384 6.95 -24.83 -10.51
N PHE A 385 8.18 -25.34 -10.37
CA PHE A 385 8.41 -26.68 -9.85
C PHE A 385 7.81 -26.84 -8.46
N SER A 386 7.03 -27.91 -8.30
CA SER A 386 6.51 -28.41 -7.02
C SER A 386 6.26 -29.91 -7.16
N LYS A 387 6.18 -30.63 -6.05
CA LYS A 387 5.91 -32.07 -6.07
C LYS A 387 4.63 -32.46 -6.83
N ASP A 388 3.60 -31.64 -6.78
CA ASP A 388 2.32 -31.95 -7.41
C ASP A 388 2.39 -31.86 -8.94
N ILE A 389 3.28 -31.03 -9.49
CA ILE A 389 3.30 -30.72 -10.93
C ILE A 389 3.83 -31.88 -11.79
N CYS A 390 4.64 -32.76 -11.20
CA CYS A 390 5.24 -33.90 -11.91
C CYS A 390 4.39 -35.19 -11.86
N ASN A 391 3.18 -35.17 -11.27
CA ASN A 391 2.24 -36.31 -11.22
C ASN A 391 2.85 -37.65 -10.76
N ASN A 392 3.78 -37.62 -9.79
CA ASN A 392 4.52 -38.80 -9.30
C ASN A 392 5.31 -39.58 -10.37
N LYS A 393 5.64 -38.98 -11.53
CA LYS A 393 6.57 -39.58 -12.48
C LYS A 393 7.97 -39.65 -11.86
N GLN A 394 8.65 -40.77 -12.04
CA GLN A 394 10.03 -40.94 -11.59
C GLN A 394 11.00 -40.63 -12.73
N TYR A 395 12.14 -40.05 -12.37
CA TYR A 395 13.20 -39.64 -13.29
C TYR A 395 14.52 -40.27 -12.84
N ASP A 396 15.36 -40.68 -13.78
CA ASP A 396 16.71 -41.17 -13.48
C ASP A 396 17.75 -40.04 -13.50
N THR A 397 17.41 -38.88 -14.05
CA THR A 397 18.26 -37.70 -14.07
C THR A 397 17.41 -36.44 -13.90
N ILE A 398 17.84 -35.55 -13.00
CA ILE A 398 17.22 -34.23 -12.78
C ILE A 398 18.28 -33.16 -13.03
N ILE A 399 17.91 -32.15 -13.82
CA ILE A 399 18.74 -31.01 -14.20
C ILE A 399 18.08 -29.75 -13.66
N HIS A 400 18.86 -28.93 -12.96
CA HIS A 400 18.46 -27.57 -12.58
C HIS A 400 19.16 -26.56 -13.50
N SER A 401 18.45 -26.01 -14.48
CA SER A 401 19.01 -25.08 -15.46
C SER A 401 19.14 -23.67 -14.88
N HIS A 402 20.04 -23.50 -13.91
CA HIS A 402 20.33 -22.23 -13.22
C HIS A 402 19.12 -21.65 -12.47
N VAL A 403 18.39 -22.53 -11.78
CA VAL A 403 17.20 -22.16 -10.98
C VAL A 403 17.44 -22.16 -9.48
N LEU A 404 18.56 -22.71 -9.01
CA LEU A 404 18.79 -22.94 -7.58
C LEU A 404 18.87 -21.61 -6.80
N GLU A 405 19.47 -20.59 -7.42
CA GLU A 405 19.54 -19.22 -6.91
C GLU A 405 18.18 -18.53 -6.77
N HIS A 406 17.14 -19.08 -7.41
CA HIS A 406 15.79 -18.53 -7.43
C HIS A 406 14.83 -19.26 -6.46
N VAL A 407 15.29 -20.33 -5.82
CA VAL A 407 14.46 -21.15 -4.92
C VAL A 407 14.24 -20.46 -3.58
N TYR A 408 12.98 -20.40 -3.15
CA TYR A 408 12.61 -19.73 -1.90
C TYR A 408 12.77 -20.62 -0.66
N ASP A 409 12.57 -21.93 -0.78
CA ASP A 409 12.93 -22.91 0.24
C ASP A 409 13.83 -24.00 -0.38
N PRO A 410 15.17 -23.85 -0.28
CA PRO A 410 16.10 -24.81 -0.86
C PRO A 410 15.98 -26.22 -0.29
N ASN A 411 15.66 -26.34 1.00
CA ASN A 411 15.56 -27.65 1.67
C ASN A 411 14.32 -28.41 1.18
N GLU A 412 13.18 -27.75 1.11
CA GLU A 412 11.96 -28.32 0.53
C GLU A 412 12.20 -28.73 -0.92
N PHE A 413 12.79 -27.84 -1.72
CA PHE A 413 13.13 -28.12 -3.12
C PHE A 413 14.02 -29.36 -3.28
N PHE A 414 15.10 -29.49 -2.51
CA PHE A 414 15.96 -30.68 -2.55
C PHE A 414 15.23 -31.94 -2.06
N SER A 415 14.38 -31.82 -1.04
CA SER A 415 13.57 -32.93 -0.55
C SER A 415 12.58 -33.41 -1.61
N GLU A 416 11.94 -32.49 -2.34
CA GLU A 416 11.04 -32.83 -3.43
C GLU A 416 11.78 -33.49 -4.59
N ILE A 417 12.88 -32.90 -5.06
CA ILE A 417 13.74 -33.48 -6.11
C ILE A 417 14.19 -34.89 -5.73
N SER A 418 14.65 -35.09 -4.50
CA SER A 418 15.07 -36.41 -4.02
C SER A 418 13.96 -37.45 -4.08
N SER A 419 12.69 -37.04 -3.96
CA SER A 419 11.55 -37.96 -4.03
C SER A 419 11.22 -38.44 -5.46
N PHE A 420 11.74 -37.74 -6.48
CA PHE A 420 11.56 -38.06 -7.89
C PHE A 420 12.71 -38.84 -8.51
N LEU A 421 13.87 -38.88 -7.84
CA LEU A 421 14.99 -39.70 -8.27
C LEU A 421 14.67 -41.17 -8.00
N ASN A 422 14.78 -42.00 -9.03
CA ASN A 422 14.67 -43.45 -8.87
C ASN A 422 15.67 -43.94 -7.80
N ASN A 423 15.17 -44.72 -6.83
CA ASN A 423 15.99 -45.34 -5.77
C ASN A 423 16.70 -46.61 -6.28
N ASP A 424 17.52 -46.50 -7.32
CA ASP A 424 18.39 -47.61 -7.74
C ASP A 424 19.68 -47.69 -6.91
#